data_AF-A0A1V6TVY1-F1
#
_entry.id   AF-A0A1V6TVY1-F1
#
_cell.length_a   1.000
_cell.length_b   1.000
_cell.length_c   1.000
_cell.angle_alpha   90.00
_cell.angle_beta   90.00
_cell.angle_gamma   90.00
#
_symmetry.space_group_name_H-M   'P 1'
#
loop_
_entity.id
_entity.type
_entity.pdbx_description
1 polymer ?
#
loop_
_entity_poly.entity_id
_entity_poly.type
_entity_poly.pdbx_seq_one_letter_code
_entity_poly.pdbx_strand_id
1 'polypeptide(L)'
;MSSAPVVEKTPDDSSKLKTFLSILRKFVGVTDIASVRFSLPAQLLEPRPNLEYWNYLDRPETFASIGKSDDELGRMLEVLRFWFTKDLKYIKGKPCKPYNSTLGEFFRCSWEVPDFIPEESNLPGVDAEKENTAKDENEKVKISYLTEQTSHHPPVSAFYIDCAERGVSARGFDQLSAKFTGTSIRVSPGQHNLGIFVNIEKRDNEEYQLTHPHAHLGGLLRGALSVTVTDTCYMTCPKTRMKAILQYMEEGWIGRTQNRLEGVIFRYDPDNDTTTKTKDVRESDILARISGSWHGKIYYTPAGSKEAILLIDITPLFPAEKEIPPSETQLSNESLKFWSEVTNAITGKQYTEATKLKQDIEERQRQRAAERKEQEIEWKPRFFTGAVTPLGKPELTEEGQKVLEGIRAGNYTLEESSVQGA
;
A
#
# COMPACT_ATOMS: atom_id res chain seq x y z
N MET A 1 15.54 -15.31 40.87
CA MET A 1 14.92 -14.00 41.13
C MET A 1 14.84 -13.29 39.78
N SER A 2 13.66 -13.20 39.16
CA SER A 2 13.50 -12.42 37.94
C SER A 2 13.52 -10.94 38.32
N SER A 3 14.54 -10.21 37.92
CA SER A 3 14.60 -8.75 38.10
C SER A 3 13.45 -8.13 37.29
N ALA A 4 12.63 -7.31 37.94
CA ALA A 4 11.58 -6.58 37.24
C ALA A 4 12.20 -5.81 36.05
N PRO A 5 11.55 -5.81 34.87
CA PRO A 5 12.13 -5.19 33.69
C PRO A 5 12.32 -3.68 33.90
N VAL A 6 13.49 -3.17 33.51
CA VAL A 6 13.85 -1.76 33.64
C VAL A 6 13.15 -0.96 32.53
N VAL A 7 12.25 -0.05 32.90
CA VAL A 7 11.61 0.88 31.98
C VAL A 7 12.61 2.00 31.63
N GLU A 8 12.91 2.17 30.35
CA GLU A 8 13.85 3.21 29.90
C GLU A 8 13.13 4.54 29.60
N LYS A 9 13.86 5.64 29.75
CA LYS A 9 13.35 6.97 29.40
C LYS A 9 13.16 7.05 27.88
N THR A 10 11.96 7.43 27.46
CA THR A 10 11.68 7.67 26.04
C THR A 10 12.60 8.78 25.52
N PRO A 11 13.42 8.54 24.47
CA PRO A 11 14.24 9.58 23.88
C PRO A 11 13.36 10.70 23.32
N ASP A 12 13.77 11.96 23.49
CA ASP A 12 13.09 13.07 22.84
C ASP A 12 13.26 13.01 21.31
N ASP A 13 12.35 13.67 20.58
CA ASP A 13 12.32 13.64 19.11
C ASP A 13 13.59 14.24 18.49
N SER A 14 14.25 15.19 19.18
CA SER A 14 15.52 15.79 18.75
C SER A 14 16.68 14.78 18.77
N SER A 15 16.75 13.97 19.83
CA SER A 15 17.72 12.90 19.99
C SER A 15 17.51 11.81 18.94
N LYS A 16 16.25 11.37 18.73
CA LYS A 16 15.89 10.41 17.69
C LYS A 16 16.32 10.91 16.30
N LEU A 17 16.03 12.17 15.99
CA LEU A 17 16.40 12.78 14.72
C LEU A 17 17.92 12.86 14.53
N LYS A 18 18.68 13.25 15.57
CA LYS A 18 20.15 13.29 15.50
C LYS A 18 20.74 11.91 15.21
N THR A 19 20.25 10.87 15.87
CA THR A 19 20.66 9.48 15.61
C THR A 19 20.30 9.08 14.18
N PHE A 20 19.08 9.37 13.72
CA PHE A 20 18.65 9.08 12.37
C PHE A 20 19.50 9.78 11.30
N LEU A 21 19.76 11.08 11.45
CA LEU A 21 20.62 11.86 10.55
C LEU A 21 22.06 11.33 10.53
N SER A 22 22.61 10.93 11.69
CA SER A 22 23.94 10.32 11.78
C SER A 22 24.03 9.03 10.97
N ILE A 23 22.97 8.21 11.00
CA ILE A 23 22.85 7.00 10.18
C ILE A 23 22.74 7.36 8.70
N LEU A 24 21.88 8.31 8.33
CA LEU A 24 21.67 8.73 6.93
C LEU A 24 22.93 9.29 6.27
N ARG A 25 23.79 9.98 7.02
CA ARG A 25 25.08 10.47 6.50
C ARG A 25 25.97 9.36 5.94
N LYS A 26 25.83 8.12 6.42
CA LYS A 26 26.56 6.95 5.90
C LYS A 26 26.09 6.52 4.50
N PHE A 27 24.93 6.99 4.06
CA PHE A 27 24.32 6.65 2.77
C PHE A 27 24.42 7.77 1.73
N VAL A 28 25.21 8.82 1.98
CA VAL A 28 25.47 9.85 0.98
C VAL A 28 26.16 9.20 -0.23
N GLY A 29 25.55 9.33 -1.41
CA GLY A 29 26.06 8.75 -2.65
C GLY A 29 25.61 7.31 -2.94
N VAL A 30 24.87 6.66 -2.03
CA VAL A 30 24.28 5.34 -2.27
C VAL A 30 23.08 5.46 -3.20
N THR A 31 23.03 4.64 -4.23
CA THR A 31 21.98 4.66 -5.27
C THR A 31 20.63 4.20 -4.73
N ASP A 32 20.62 3.12 -3.96
CA ASP A 32 19.42 2.61 -3.27
C ASP A 32 19.77 2.13 -1.85
N ILE A 33 19.33 2.89 -0.85
CA ILE A 33 19.53 2.59 0.56
C ILE A 33 18.63 1.45 1.04
N ALA A 34 17.50 1.18 0.39
CA ALA A 34 16.61 0.08 0.76
C ALA A 34 17.27 -1.28 0.51
N SER A 35 18.17 -1.35 -0.47
CA SER A 35 19.00 -2.52 -0.74
C SER A 35 20.17 -2.71 0.24
N VAL A 36 20.56 -1.65 0.97
CA VAL A 36 21.69 -1.72 1.91
C VAL A 36 21.23 -2.31 3.24
N ARG A 37 21.97 -3.31 3.71
CA ARG A 37 21.74 -3.94 5.03
C ARG A 37 22.03 -2.95 6.15
N PHE A 38 21.04 -2.20 6.58
CA PHE A 38 21.16 -1.34 7.76
C PHE A 38 20.04 -1.60 8.76
N SER A 39 20.46 -1.82 10.01
CA SER A 39 19.58 -2.09 11.14
C SER A 39 19.41 -0.79 11.91
N LEU A 40 18.17 -0.26 11.94
CA LEU A 40 17.85 0.88 12.79
C LEU A 40 17.63 0.41 14.24
N PRO A 41 18.06 1.20 15.24
CA PRO A 41 17.73 0.97 16.64
C PRO A 41 16.21 0.99 16.91
N ALA A 42 15.75 0.21 17.88
CA ALA A 42 14.33 0.04 18.17
C ALA A 42 13.60 1.35 18.50
N GLN A 43 14.27 2.34 19.12
CA GLN A 43 13.67 3.64 19.45
C GLN A 43 13.29 4.50 18.22
N LEU A 44 13.78 4.14 17.02
CA LEU A 44 13.46 4.79 15.75
C LEU A 44 12.38 4.05 14.95
N LEU A 45 11.88 2.91 15.46
CA LEU A 45 10.91 2.08 14.79
C LEU A 45 9.51 2.32 15.33
N GLU A 46 8.54 2.24 14.43
CA GLU A 46 7.14 2.06 14.78
C GLU A 46 6.95 0.60 15.22
N PRO A 47 6.24 0.32 16.33
CA PRO A 47 5.97 -1.03 16.77
C PRO A 47 4.90 -1.72 15.91
N ARG A 48 5.19 -1.84 14.61
CA ARG A 48 4.29 -2.35 13.58
C ARG A 48 5.10 -3.08 12.50
N PRO A 49 4.75 -4.33 12.14
CA PRO A 49 5.36 -5.04 11.03
C PRO A 49 5.11 -4.38 9.67
N ASN A 50 6.05 -4.55 8.73
CA ASN A 50 5.93 -3.95 7.40
C ASN A 50 4.76 -4.55 6.60
N LEU A 51 4.53 -5.86 6.62
CA LEU A 51 3.38 -6.46 5.92
C LEU A 51 2.00 -6.04 6.49
N GLU A 52 1.95 -5.64 7.76
CA GLU A 52 0.72 -5.06 8.35
C GLU A 52 0.56 -3.59 7.96
N TYR A 53 1.66 -2.84 7.96
CA TYR A 53 1.68 -1.41 7.67
C TYR A 53 1.43 -1.09 6.20
N TRP A 54 2.04 -1.85 5.30
CA TRP A 54 1.91 -1.70 3.85
C TRP A 54 0.75 -2.54 3.35
N ASN A 55 -0.40 -1.88 3.25
CA ASN A 55 -1.58 -2.34 2.54
C ASN A 55 -2.25 -1.12 1.88
N TYR A 56 -3.17 -1.38 0.96
CA TYR A 56 -3.84 -0.36 0.13
C TYR A 56 -5.31 -0.14 0.51
N LEU A 57 -5.70 -0.52 1.72
CA LEU A 57 -7.10 -0.60 2.14
C LEU A 57 -7.39 0.32 3.33
N ASP A 58 -6.83 1.53 3.32
CA ASP A 58 -7.19 2.53 4.33
C ASP A 58 -8.68 2.92 4.25
N ARG A 59 -9.33 2.84 3.07
CA ARG A 59 -10.80 2.91 2.90
C ARG A 59 -11.27 1.77 2.01
N PRO A 60 -11.49 0.56 2.55
CA PRO A 60 -11.79 -0.63 1.74
C PRO A 60 -13.17 -0.56 1.06
N GLU A 61 -14.09 0.29 1.54
CA GLU A 61 -15.38 0.49 0.89
C GLU A 61 -15.25 1.13 -0.51
N THR A 62 -14.21 1.93 -0.75
CA THR A 62 -13.95 2.48 -2.09
C THR A 62 -13.42 1.42 -3.04
N PHE A 63 -12.66 0.44 -2.54
CA PHE A 63 -12.27 -0.74 -3.31
C PHE A 63 -13.48 -1.60 -3.67
N ALA A 64 -14.35 -1.89 -2.70
CA ALA A 64 -15.57 -2.66 -2.93
C ALA A 64 -16.58 -1.95 -3.86
N SER A 65 -16.48 -0.62 -4.04
CA SER A 65 -17.33 0.12 -4.96
C SER A 65 -16.93 -0.01 -6.44
N ILE A 66 -15.75 -0.55 -6.74
CA ILE A 66 -15.25 -0.66 -8.11
C ILE A 66 -16.12 -1.64 -8.91
N GLY A 67 -16.52 -1.23 -10.11
CA GLY A 67 -17.31 -2.02 -11.05
C GLY A 67 -18.83 -1.83 -10.94
N LYS A 68 -19.30 -1.00 -10.00
CA LYS A 68 -20.73 -0.74 -9.80
C LYS A 68 -21.31 0.09 -10.96
N SER A 69 -20.58 1.09 -11.48
CA SER A 69 -21.02 1.87 -12.63
C SER A 69 -21.08 1.05 -13.93
N ASP A 70 -22.18 1.22 -14.68
CA ASP A 70 -22.33 0.66 -16.03
C ASP A 70 -21.53 1.45 -17.09
N ASP A 71 -21.10 2.67 -16.77
CA ASP A 71 -20.31 3.53 -17.65
C ASP A 71 -18.80 3.32 -17.44
N GLU A 72 -18.04 3.27 -18.54
CA GLU A 72 -16.57 3.05 -18.51
C GLU A 72 -15.81 4.18 -17.79
N LEU A 73 -16.25 5.44 -17.96
CA LEU A 73 -15.68 6.58 -17.23
C LEU A 73 -16.09 6.52 -15.76
N GLY A 74 -17.32 6.13 -15.45
CA GLY A 74 -17.77 5.89 -14.08
C GLY A 74 -16.89 4.87 -13.35
N ARG A 75 -16.58 3.72 -13.97
CA ARG A 75 -15.66 2.72 -13.39
C ARG A 75 -14.24 3.24 -13.21
N MET A 76 -13.71 3.99 -14.18
CA MET A 76 -12.41 4.67 -14.02
C MET A 76 -12.41 5.62 -12.81
N LEU A 77 -13.51 6.35 -12.58
CA LEU A 77 -13.65 7.25 -11.43
C LEU A 77 -13.75 6.49 -10.10
N GLU A 78 -14.37 5.31 -10.06
CA GLU A 78 -14.35 4.42 -8.88
C GLU A 78 -12.93 3.94 -8.56
N VAL A 79 -12.17 3.52 -9.59
CA VAL A 79 -10.75 3.16 -9.47
C VAL A 79 -9.92 4.33 -8.94
N LEU A 80 -10.21 5.56 -9.40
CA LEU A 80 -9.57 6.77 -8.89
C LEU A 80 -9.96 7.07 -7.43
N ARG A 81 -11.21 6.84 -7.02
CA ARG A 81 -11.61 6.97 -5.60
C ARG A 81 -10.81 6.04 -4.71
N PHE A 82 -10.70 4.77 -5.11
CA PHE A 82 -9.82 3.81 -4.43
C PHE A 82 -8.37 4.32 -4.35
N TRP A 83 -7.83 4.80 -5.48
CA TRP A 83 -6.48 5.33 -5.55
C TRP A 83 -6.23 6.48 -4.55
N PHE A 84 -7.17 7.41 -4.42
CA PHE A 84 -7.03 8.56 -3.52
C PHE A 84 -7.18 8.22 -2.05
N THR A 85 -7.77 7.06 -1.72
CA THR A 85 -8.03 6.66 -0.33
C THR A 85 -7.20 5.50 0.16
N LYS A 86 -6.38 4.85 -0.68
CA LYS A 86 -5.61 3.66 -0.29
C LYS A 86 -4.54 3.91 0.78
N ASP A 87 -4.15 5.17 0.96
CA ASP A 87 -2.93 5.59 1.67
C ASP A 87 -3.13 6.78 2.64
N LEU A 88 -4.35 6.93 3.18
CA LEU A 88 -4.69 7.97 4.16
C LEU A 88 -3.76 7.97 5.38
N LYS A 89 -3.15 6.84 5.75
CA LYS A 89 -2.16 6.76 6.83
C LYS A 89 -0.98 7.72 6.65
N TYR A 90 -0.58 8.05 5.42
CA TYR A 90 0.49 9.04 5.17
C TYR A 90 0.00 10.50 5.22
N ILE A 91 -1.30 10.72 5.04
CA ILE A 91 -1.94 12.05 5.12
C ILE A 91 -2.27 12.38 6.58
N LYS A 92 -2.79 11.41 7.33
CA LYS A 92 -3.31 11.58 8.70
C LYS A 92 -2.29 11.21 9.78
N GLY A 93 -1.33 10.35 9.45
CA GLY A 93 -0.30 9.87 10.37
C GLY A 93 1.01 10.64 10.26
N LYS A 94 1.93 10.31 11.17
CA LYS A 94 3.31 10.79 11.09
C LYS A 94 4.15 9.81 10.26
N PRO A 95 5.16 10.30 9.52
CA PRO A 95 6.10 9.40 8.85
C PRO A 95 6.79 8.50 9.88
N CYS A 96 6.77 7.19 9.64
CA CYS A 96 7.34 6.22 10.56
C CYS A 96 8.09 5.11 9.79
N LYS A 97 8.85 4.28 10.52
CA LYS A 97 9.56 3.14 9.96
C LYS A 97 9.06 1.84 10.62
N PRO A 98 8.32 0.98 9.89
CA PRO A 98 7.93 -0.34 10.40
C PRO A 98 9.11 -1.32 10.39
N TYR A 99 8.94 -2.46 11.08
CA TYR A 99 9.90 -3.57 11.07
C TYR A 99 10.10 -4.12 9.67
N ASN A 100 11.35 -4.29 9.21
CA ASN A 100 11.60 -4.89 7.89
C ASN A 100 11.17 -6.35 7.89
N SER A 101 10.30 -6.73 6.96
CA SER A 101 9.79 -8.08 6.91
C SER A 101 10.85 -9.11 6.53
N THR A 102 10.69 -10.29 7.12
CA THR A 102 11.59 -11.41 7.00
C THR A 102 11.13 -12.36 5.89
N LEU A 103 12.06 -13.05 5.22
CA LEU A 103 11.67 -14.00 4.15
C LEU A 103 10.64 -15.03 4.66
N GLY A 104 9.53 -15.20 3.93
CA GLY A 104 8.45 -16.11 4.31
C GLY A 104 7.55 -15.64 5.45
N GLU A 105 7.78 -14.43 5.99
CA GLU A 105 6.80 -13.75 6.82
C GLU A 105 5.52 -13.50 6.01
N PHE A 106 4.36 -13.62 6.62
CA PHE A 106 3.10 -13.29 5.97
C PHE A 106 2.15 -12.56 6.91
N PHE A 107 1.20 -11.83 6.32
CA PHE A 107 0.14 -11.15 7.06
C PHE A 107 -1.18 -11.36 6.33
N ARG A 108 -2.25 -11.52 7.11
CA ARG A 108 -3.62 -11.63 6.61
C ARG A 108 -4.59 -10.91 7.52
N CYS A 109 -5.60 -10.31 6.92
CA CYS A 109 -6.67 -9.61 7.63
C CYS A 109 -7.91 -9.48 6.73
N SER A 110 -8.99 -8.99 7.31
CA SER A 110 -10.20 -8.59 6.59
C SER A 110 -10.71 -7.23 7.02
N TRP A 111 -11.63 -6.68 6.25
CA TRP A 111 -12.50 -5.59 6.64
C TRP A 111 -13.93 -5.97 6.30
N GLU A 112 -14.86 -5.66 7.19
CA GLU A 112 -16.29 -5.65 6.86
C GLU A 112 -16.75 -4.20 6.77
N VAL A 113 -17.21 -3.79 5.59
CA VAL A 113 -17.65 -2.42 5.35
C VAL A 113 -19.03 -2.36 4.73
N PRO A 114 -19.76 -1.26 4.98
CA PRO A 114 -21.04 -1.02 4.33
C PRO A 114 -20.92 -1.06 2.82
N ASP A 115 -21.93 -1.63 2.18
CA ASP A 115 -21.92 -1.90 0.76
C ASP A 115 -22.66 -0.83 -0.07
N PHE A 116 -22.34 0.44 0.16
CA PHE A 116 -22.92 1.56 -0.57
C PHE A 116 -21.86 2.38 -1.29
N ILE A 117 -22.27 3.07 -2.36
CA ILE A 117 -21.47 4.15 -2.92
C ILE A 117 -21.81 5.40 -2.11
N PRO A 118 -20.85 6.09 -1.47
CA PRO A 118 -21.17 7.25 -0.61
C PRO A 118 -22.07 8.27 -1.32
N GLU A 119 -23.15 8.67 -0.64
CA GLU A 119 -24.39 9.33 -1.14
C GLU A 119 -24.21 10.54 -2.08
N GLU A 120 -23.01 11.10 -2.18
CA GLU A 120 -22.67 12.22 -3.07
C GLU A 120 -21.98 11.78 -4.40
N SER A 121 -22.00 10.49 -4.75
CA SER A 121 -21.40 10.01 -5.99
C SER A 121 -22.22 10.44 -7.22
N ASN A 122 -22.00 11.67 -7.67
CA ASN A 122 -22.40 12.16 -8.99
C ASN A 122 -21.55 11.48 -10.08
N LEU A 123 -21.48 10.15 -10.08
CA LEU A 123 -20.72 9.37 -11.06
C LEU A 123 -21.59 9.06 -12.28
N PRO A 124 -21.03 9.10 -13.51
CA PRO A 124 -21.75 8.64 -14.69
C PRO A 124 -22.11 7.16 -14.56
N GLY A 125 -23.29 6.77 -15.04
CA GLY A 125 -23.72 5.37 -15.11
C GLY A 125 -24.06 4.71 -13.78
N VAL A 126 -24.23 5.49 -12.70
CA VAL A 126 -24.82 5.03 -11.43
C VAL A 126 -26.26 5.53 -11.37
N ASP A 127 -27.22 4.60 -11.46
CA ASP A 127 -28.63 4.93 -11.24
C ASP A 127 -28.87 5.16 -9.73
N ALA A 128 -28.76 6.42 -9.29
CA ALA A 128 -28.97 6.80 -7.89
C ALA A 128 -30.34 6.34 -7.34
N GLU A 129 -31.37 6.24 -8.20
CA GLU A 129 -32.70 5.72 -7.83
C GLU A 129 -32.76 4.19 -7.68
N LYS A 130 -31.86 3.41 -8.32
CA LYS A 130 -31.82 1.95 -8.17
C LYS A 130 -30.94 1.50 -7.01
N GLU A 131 -29.86 2.20 -6.70
CA GLU A 131 -29.03 1.88 -5.52
C GLU A 131 -29.58 2.47 -4.21
N ASN A 132 -30.30 3.61 -4.23
CA ASN A 132 -30.99 4.16 -3.06
C ASN A 132 -32.36 3.54 -2.78
N THR A 133 -32.77 2.47 -3.50
CA THR A 133 -33.88 1.63 -3.04
C THR A 133 -33.43 0.77 -1.87
N ALA A 134 -33.23 1.41 -0.71
CA ALA A 134 -33.11 0.79 0.61
C ALA A 134 -32.54 -0.64 0.58
N LYS A 135 -31.32 -0.82 0.04
CA LYS A 135 -30.52 -1.96 0.46
C LYS A 135 -30.16 -1.66 1.90
N ASP A 136 -30.63 -2.53 2.79
CA ASP A 136 -30.46 -2.46 4.24
C ASP A 136 -29.09 -1.83 4.57
N GLU A 137 -29.04 -0.75 5.36
CA GLU A 137 -27.78 -0.14 5.81
C GLU A 137 -26.84 -1.15 6.52
N ASN A 138 -27.38 -2.35 6.78
CA ASN A 138 -26.71 -3.52 7.32
C ASN A 138 -26.04 -4.44 6.28
N GLU A 139 -26.24 -4.28 4.97
CA GLU A 139 -25.54 -5.11 3.97
C GLU A 139 -24.05 -4.71 3.96
N LYS A 140 -23.23 -5.59 4.54
CA LYS A 140 -21.78 -5.45 4.58
C LYS A 140 -21.15 -6.39 3.56
N VAL A 141 -20.04 -5.93 2.99
CA VAL A 141 -19.17 -6.74 2.14
C VAL A 141 -17.85 -6.97 2.85
N LYS A 142 -17.28 -8.16 2.66
CA LYS A 142 -15.97 -8.51 3.20
C LYS A 142 -14.89 -8.28 2.15
N ILE A 143 -13.81 -7.62 2.58
CA ILE A 143 -12.59 -7.50 1.81
C ILE A 143 -11.52 -8.30 2.55
N SER A 144 -10.93 -9.28 1.87
CA SER A 144 -9.86 -10.14 2.39
C SER A 144 -8.50 -9.69 1.84
N TYR A 145 -7.47 -9.72 2.68
CA TYR A 145 -6.11 -9.36 2.30
C TYR A 145 -5.12 -10.44 2.73
N LEU A 146 -4.23 -10.81 1.82
CA LEU A 146 -3.13 -11.72 2.06
C LEU A 146 -1.85 -11.14 1.45
N THR A 147 -0.78 -11.12 2.23
CA THR A 147 0.54 -10.69 1.77
C THR A 147 1.64 -11.57 2.34
N GLU A 148 2.70 -11.80 1.57
CA GLU A 148 3.85 -12.62 1.95
C GLU A 148 5.13 -11.91 1.52
N GLN A 149 6.17 -11.94 2.35
CA GLN A 149 7.51 -11.52 1.98
C GLN A 149 8.17 -12.61 1.12
N THR A 150 8.01 -12.49 -0.19
CA THR A 150 8.41 -13.50 -1.17
C THR A 150 9.90 -13.44 -1.53
N SER A 151 10.55 -12.30 -1.32
CA SER A 151 12.01 -12.12 -1.46
C SER A 151 12.56 -11.17 -0.41
N HIS A 152 13.79 -11.38 0.04
CA HIS A 152 14.47 -10.50 0.99
C HIS A 152 15.60 -9.65 0.36
N HIS A 153 16.23 -10.15 -0.71
CA HIS A 153 17.31 -9.45 -1.42
C HIS A 153 17.11 -9.56 -2.94
N PRO A 154 16.42 -8.58 -3.58
CA PRO A 154 15.84 -7.38 -2.96
C PRO A 154 14.59 -7.69 -2.11
N PRO A 155 14.22 -6.80 -1.16
CA PRO A 155 13.01 -6.99 -0.35
C PRO A 155 11.78 -6.77 -1.23
N VAL A 156 11.02 -7.83 -1.45
CA VAL A 156 9.77 -7.83 -2.22
C VAL A 156 8.70 -8.60 -1.45
N SER A 157 7.50 -8.03 -1.38
CA SER A 157 6.32 -8.68 -0.84
C SER A 157 5.27 -8.84 -1.94
N ALA A 158 4.67 -10.02 -2.08
CA ALA A 158 3.50 -10.19 -2.92
C ALA A 158 2.25 -9.90 -2.10
N PHE A 159 1.22 -9.34 -2.73
CA PHE A 159 -0.08 -9.16 -2.08
C PHE A 159 -1.24 -9.55 -2.99
N TYR A 160 -2.34 -9.92 -2.36
CA TYR A 160 -3.63 -10.16 -2.97
C TYR A 160 -4.73 -9.55 -2.10
N ILE A 161 -5.65 -8.83 -2.73
CA ILE A 161 -6.85 -8.25 -2.16
C ILE A 161 -8.04 -8.88 -2.88
N ASP A 162 -9.06 -9.26 -2.12
CA ASP A 162 -10.23 -9.92 -2.68
C ASP A 162 -11.53 -9.42 -2.04
N CYS A 163 -12.50 -9.09 -2.88
CA CYS A 163 -13.88 -8.82 -2.50
C CYS A 163 -14.80 -9.69 -3.36
N ALA A 164 -14.93 -10.95 -2.97
CA ALA A 164 -15.63 -11.99 -3.74
C ALA A 164 -17.10 -11.63 -4.01
N GLU A 165 -17.82 -11.06 -3.04
CA GLU A 165 -19.23 -10.64 -3.17
C GLU A 165 -19.41 -9.64 -4.32
N ARG A 166 -18.39 -8.82 -4.58
CA ARG A 166 -18.37 -7.83 -5.67
C ARG A 166 -17.67 -8.33 -6.93
N GLY A 167 -16.94 -9.44 -6.88
CA GLY A 167 -16.15 -9.92 -8.02
C GLY A 167 -15.02 -8.96 -8.36
N VAL A 168 -14.44 -8.32 -7.33
CA VAL A 168 -13.32 -7.37 -7.48
C VAL A 168 -12.13 -7.94 -6.74
N SER A 169 -10.99 -7.99 -7.42
CA SER A 169 -9.73 -8.45 -6.84
C SER A 169 -8.60 -7.49 -7.22
N ALA A 170 -7.57 -7.40 -6.39
CA ALA A 170 -6.35 -6.70 -6.75
C ALA A 170 -5.10 -7.43 -6.30
N ARG A 171 -4.00 -7.23 -7.04
CA ARG A 171 -2.73 -7.90 -6.77
C ARG A 171 -1.55 -7.08 -7.25
N GLY A 172 -0.38 -7.39 -6.73
CA GLY A 172 0.85 -6.76 -7.14
C GLY A 172 2.02 -7.16 -6.24
N PHE A 173 3.17 -6.56 -6.51
CA PHE A 173 4.34 -6.67 -5.66
C PHE A 173 4.69 -5.32 -5.06
N ASP A 174 4.97 -5.33 -3.76
CA ASP A 174 5.52 -4.20 -3.05
C ASP A 174 7.04 -4.32 -2.99
N GLN A 175 7.69 -3.35 -3.64
CA GLN A 175 9.11 -3.12 -3.56
C GLN A 175 9.36 -1.62 -3.53
N LEU A 176 10.15 -1.17 -2.56
CA LEU A 176 10.58 0.23 -2.45
C LEU A 176 12.05 0.34 -2.84
N SER A 177 12.36 1.38 -3.60
CA SER A 177 13.71 1.91 -3.76
C SER A 177 13.77 3.25 -3.03
N ALA A 178 14.83 3.47 -2.25
CA ALA A 178 14.97 4.69 -1.46
C ALA A 178 16.34 5.32 -1.72
N LYS A 179 16.38 6.63 -1.95
CA LYS A 179 17.61 7.37 -2.20
C LYS A 179 17.71 8.59 -1.31
N PHE A 180 18.78 8.66 -0.52
CA PHE A 180 19.08 9.83 0.28
C PHE A 180 19.66 10.95 -0.61
N THR A 181 19.02 12.12 -0.61
CA THR A 181 19.40 13.28 -1.43
C THR A 181 20.21 14.33 -0.64
N GLY A 182 20.54 14.04 0.62
CA GLY A 182 21.19 14.96 1.55
C GLY A 182 20.21 15.68 2.47
N THR A 183 19.10 16.20 1.93
CA THR A 183 18.07 16.93 2.71
C THR A 183 16.73 16.20 2.78
N SER A 184 16.50 15.21 1.92
CA SER A 184 15.32 14.35 1.91
C SER A 184 15.69 12.90 1.57
N ILE A 185 14.74 11.98 1.76
CA ILE A 185 14.80 10.63 1.16
C ILE A 185 13.75 10.60 0.06
N ARG A 186 14.16 10.37 -1.19
CA ARG A 186 13.23 10.03 -2.27
C ARG A 186 12.90 8.55 -2.16
N VAL A 187 11.61 8.22 -2.19
CA VAL A 187 11.09 6.87 -2.24
C VAL A 187 10.40 6.67 -3.59
N SER A 188 10.76 5.61 -4.29
CA SER A 188 10.19 5.24 -5.58
C SER A 188 9.81 3.76 -5.60
N PRO A 189 8.94 3.35 -6.53
CA PRO A 189 8.74 1.93 -6.81
C PRO A 189 10.07 1.27 -7.20
N GLY A 190 10.31 0.06 -6.70
CA GLY A 190 11.40 -0.79 -7.17
C GLY A 190 11.05 -1.47 -8.49
N GLN A 191 12.02 -2.14 -9.11
CA GLN A 191 11.88 -2.77 -10.43
C GLN A 191 10.76 -3.82 -10.55
N HIS A 192 10.36 -4.44 -9.43
CA HIS A 192 9.30 -5.45 -9.38
C HIS A 192 7.93 -4.87 -9.00
N ASN A 193 7.87 -3.63 -8.53
CA ASN A 193 6.61 -2.94 -8.28
C ASN A 193 6.12 -2.29 -9.58
N LEU A 194 5.31 -3.03 -10.34
CA LEU A 194 4.70 -2.57 -11.58
C LEU A 194 3.31 -1.94 -11.37
N GLY A 195 2.96 -1.66 -10.12
CA GLY A 195 1.65 -1.11 -9.73
C GLY A 195 0.70 -2.14 -9.13
N ILE A 196 -0.52 -1.67 -8.87
CA ILE A 196 -1.64 -2.48 -8.41
C ILE A 196 -2.45 -2.88 -9.64
N PHE A 197 -2.77 -4.16 -9.79
CA PHE A 197 -3.62 -4.66 -10.86
C PHE A 197 -4.99 -4.99 -10.30
N VAL A 198 -6.01 -4.20 -10.65
CA VAL A 198 -7.40 -4.37 -10.19
C VAL A 198 -8.20 -5.06 -11.30
N ASN A 199 -8.79 -6.21 -11.00
CA ASN A 199 -9.67 -6.97 -11.91
C ASN A 199 -11.12 -6.87 -11.47
N ILE A 200 -12.02 -6.68 -12.43
CA ILE A 200 -13.47 -6.63 -12.25
C ILE A 200 -14.08 -7.80 -13.03
N GLU A 201 -14.30 -8.92 -12.34
CA GLU A 201 -14.79 -10.18 -12.92
C GLU A 201 -16.12 -9.98 -13.65
N LYS A 202 -17.05 -9.28 -13.01
CA LYS A 202 -18.41 -9.02 -13.52
C LYS A 202 -18.46 -8.08 -14.73
N ARG A 203 -17.32 -7.51 -15.13
CA ARG A 203 -17.16 -6.68 -16.34
C ARG A 203 -16.28 -7.39 -17.37
N ASP A 204 -16.49 -8.70 -17.50
CA ASP A 204 -15.74 -9.58 -18.39
C ASP A 204 -14.21 -9.49 -18.13
N ASN A 205 -13.82 -9.50 -16.85
CA ASN A 205 -12.43 -9.32 -16.41
C ASN A 205 -11.79 -8.03 -16.95
N GLU A 206 -12.50 -6.91 -16.82
CA GLU A 206 -11.93 -5.59 -17.05
C GLU A 206 -10.82 -5.35 -16.01
N GLU A 207 -9.60 -5.05 -16.48
CA GLU A 207 -8.43 -4.92 -15.61
C GLU A 207 -7.81 -3.52 -15.74
N TYR A 208 -7.47 -2.94 -14.59
CA TYR A 208 -6.77 -1.66 -14.46
C TYR A 208 -5.37 -1.88 -13.87
N GLN A 209 -4.36 -1.22 -14.41
CA GLN A 209 -3.03 -1.11 -13.81
C GLN A 209 -2.86 0.29 -13.23
N LEU A 210 -2.49 0.37 -11.94
CA LEU A 210 -2.32 1.62 -11.20
C LEU A 210 -0.86 1.76 -10.76
N THR A 211 -0.08 2.62 -11.41
CA THR A 211 1.34 2.82 -11.06
C THR A 211 1.51 3.80 -9.91
N HIS A 212 2.59 3.71 -9.14
CA HIS A 212 2.85 4.62 -8.02
C HIS A 212 3.70 5.83 -8.43
N PRO A 213 3.40 7.04 -7.90
CA PRO A 213 4.26 8.21 -8.04
C PRO A 213 5.49 8.11 -7.14
N HIS A 214 6.37 9.10 -7.24
CA HIS A 214 7.46 9.27 -6.30
C HIS A 214 6.99 9.97 -5.02
N ALA A 215 7.59 9.60 -3.89
CA ALA A 215 7.40 10.28 -2.62
C ALA A 215 8.72 10.80 -2.08
N HIS A 216 8.65 11.80 -1.21
CA HIS A 216 9.78 12.43 -0.58
C HIS A 216 9.53 12.54 0.92
N LEU A 217 10.41 11.97 1.73
CA LEU A 217 10.48 12.24 3.16
C LEU A 217 11.37 13.46 3.39
N GLY A 218 10.75 14.60 3.64
CA GLY A 218 11.39 15.89 3.87
C GLY A 218 11.57 16.24 5.34
N GLY A 219 12.00 17.48 5.60
CA GLY A 219 12.03 18.03 6.96
C GLY A 219 13.13 17.48 7.88
N LEU A 220 14.02 16.63 7.36
CA LEU A 220 15.10 15.97 8.10
C LEU A 220 15.99 16.95 8.90
N LEU A 221 16.34 18.11 8.32
CA LEU A 221 17.20 19.10 8.97
C LEU A 221 16.45 19.97 10.00
N ARG A 222 15.14 20.14 9.83
CA ARG A 222 14.30 20.98 10.70
C ARG A 222 13.64 20.19 11.83
N GLY A 223 13.72 18.86 11.79
CA GLY A 223 13.10 17.98 12.78
C GLY A 223 11.58 17.88 12.70
N ALA A 224 11.00 18.31 11.59
CA ALA A 224 9.58 18.19 11.31
C ALA A 224 9.41 17.33 10.06
N LEU A 225 9.44 16.00 10.23
CA LEU A 225 9.32 15.06 9.13
C LEU A 225 7.95 15.18 8.46
N SER A 226 7.94 15.22 7.14
CA SER A 226 6.71 15.20 6.33
C SER A 226 6.92 14.38 5.07
N VAL A 227 5.85 13.71 4.63
CA VAL A 227 5.80 13.08 3.30
C VAL A 227 5.23 14.09 2.32
N THR A 228 5.90 14.27 1.19
CA THR A 228 5.31 14.92 0.02
C THR A 228 5.29 13.93 -1.14
N VAL A 229 4.23 13.96 -1.94
CA VAL A 229 4.11 13.18 -3.17
C VAL A 229 4.41 14.10 -4.34
N THR A 230 5.22 13.64 -5.28
CA THR A 230 5.59 14.38 -6.48
C THR A 230 5.50 13.46 -7.68
N ASP A 231 5.69 14.03 -8.88
CA ASP A 231 5.73 13.28 -10.13
C ASP A 231 4.34 12.80 -10.60
N THR A 232 4.35 11.88 -11.55
CA THR A 232 3.19 11.42 -12.30
C THR A 232 2.89 9.97 -11.98
N CYS A 233 1.61 9.62 -11.93
CA CYS A 233 1.17 8.23 -11.98
C CYS A 233 0.10 7.98 -13.04
N TYR A 234 -0.09 6.70 -13.36
CA TYR A 234 -0.91 6.24 -14.47
C TYR A 234 -1.92 5.20 -14.00
N MET A 235 -3.17 5.35 -14.45
CA MET A 235 -4.20 4.33 -14.33
C MET A 235 -4.62 3.94 -15.74
N THR A 236 -4.32 2.72 -16.16
CA THR A 236 -4.55 2.26 -17.54
C THR A 236 -5.47 1.06 -17.56
N CYS A 237 -6.44 1.06 -18.47
CA CYS A 237 -7.27 -0.09 -18.79
C CYS A 237 -7.22 -0.34 -20.30
N PRO A 238 -6.52 -1.40 -20.77
CA PRO A 238 -6.45 -1.72 -22.20
C PRO A 238 -7.81 -2.02 -22.81
N LYS A 239 -8.70 -2.69 -22.07
CA LYS A 239 -10.02 -3.12 -22.54
C LYS A 239 -10.94 -1.95 -22.89
N THR A 240 -11.08 -0.99 -21.98
CA THR A 240 -11.82 0.26 -22.24
C THR A 240 -10.97 1.25 -23.01
N ARG A 241 -9.69 0.97 -23.29
CA ARG A 241 -8.76 1.93 -23.91
C ARG A 241 -8.72 3.26 -23.17
N MET A 242 -8.94 3.28 -21.85
CA MET A 242 -8.90 4.49 -21.03
C MET A 242 -7.59 4.58 -20.25
N LYS A 243 -7.01 5.78 -20.23
CA LYS A 243 -5.83 6.11 -19.44
C LYS A 243 -6.10 7.39 -18.65
N ALA A 244 -5.78 7.36 -17.37
CA ALA A 244 -5.66 8.55 -16.55
C ALA A 244 -4.18 8.85 -16.28
N ILE A 245 -3.79 10.11 -16.46
CA ILE A 245 -2.50 10.64 -16.03
C ILE A 245 -2.80 11.59 -14.87
N LEU A 246 -2.24 11.31 -13.69
CA LEU A 246 -2.31 12.19 -12.53
C LEU A 246 -0.95 12.81 -12.24
N GLN A 247 -0.92 14.10 -11.97
CA GLN A 247 0.27 14.88 -11.65
C GLN A 247 0.14 15.46 -10.24
N TYR A 248 1.05 15.05 -9.35
CA TYR A 248 1.20 15.60 -8.01
C TYR A 248 2.15 16.79 -8.06
N MET A 249 1.60 17.98 -7.82
CA MET A 249 2.32 19.23 -8.01
C MET A 249 3.23 19.52 -6.81
N GLU A 250 4.48 19.88 -7.10
CA GLU A 250 5.40 20.35 -6.08
C GLU A 250 4.90 21.67 -5.47
N GLU A 251 5.08 21.82 -4.15
CA GLU A 251 4.75 23.07 -3.47
C GLU A 251 5.67 24.20 -3.97
N GLY A 252 5.06 25.21 -4.60
CA GLY A 252 5.77 26.42 -5.02
C GLY A 252 6.15 27.31 -3.83
N TRP A 253 7.27 28.03 -3.94
CA TRP A 253 7.83 28.86 -2.85
C TRP A 253 6.97 30.08 -2.45
N ILE A 254 5.91 30.42 -3.20
CA ILE A 254 5.08 31.60 -2.96
C ILE A 254 3.60 31.26 -3.22
N GLY A 255 2.79 31.26 -2.17
CA GLY A 255 1.34 31.52 -2.22
C GLY A 255 0.44 30.57 -3.02
N ARG A 256 0.87 29.34 -3.37
CA ARG A 256 0.02 28.36 -4.06
C ARG A 256 -0.58 27.34 -3.09
N THR A 257 -1.77 26.84 -3.45
CA THR A 257 -2.48 25.76 -2.78
C THR A 257 -1.56 24.55 -2.57
N GLN A 258 -1.38 24.13 -1.32
CA GLN A 258 -0.58 22.95 -0.96
C GLN A 258 -1.24 21.66 -1.46
N ASN A 259 -0.43 20.63 -1.69
CA ASN A 259 -0.91 19.29 -2.05
C ASN A 259 -1.82 19.28 -3.29
N ARG A 260 -1.53 20.12 -4.28
CA ARG A 260 -2.34 20.23 -5.52
C ARG A 260 -2.17 18.97 -6.37
N LEU A 261 -3.31 18.50 -6.88
CA LEU A 261 -3.41 17.37 -7.80
C LEU A 261 -4.11 17.82 -9.08
N GLU A 262 -3.57 17.42 -10.22
CA GLU A 262 -4.19 17.59 -11.53
C GLU A 262 -4.18 16.28 -12.31
N GLY A 263 -5.07 16.14 -13.27
CA GLY A 263 -5.02 15.00 -14.17
C GLY A 263 -5.95 15.08 -15.36
N VAL A 264 -5.81 14.11 -16.25
CA VAL A 264 -6.63 13.95 -17.45
C VAL A 264 -6.95 12.48 -17.65
N ILE A 265 -8.20 12.20 -17.98
CA ILE A 265 -8.70 10.88 -18.38
C ILE A 265 -9.01 10.97 -19.88
N PHE A 266 -8.48 10.06 -20.68
CA PHE A 266 -8.61 10.10 -22.13
C PHE A 266 -8.61 8.68 -22.73
N ARG A 267 -9.05 8.57 -23.99
CA ARG A 267 -8.90 7.34 -24.77
C ARG A 267 -7.49 7.26 -25.35
N TYR A 268 -6.83 6.11 -25.17
CA TYR A 268 -5.48 5.86 -25.68
C TYR A 268 -5.44 4.63 -26.59
N ASP A 269 -4.29 4.36 -27.20
CA ASP A 269 -4.03 3.15 -27.96
C ASP A 269 -3.10 2.21 -27.18
N PRO A 270 -3.59 1.11 -26.61
CA PRO A 270 -2.76 0.22 -25.78
C PRO A 270 -1.54 -0.34 -26.50
N ASP A 271 -1.63 -0.54 -27.82
CA ASP A 271 -0.55 -1.11 -28.63
C ASP A 271 0.51 -0.08 -29.04
N ASN A 272 0.24 1.22 -28.85
CA ASN A 272 1.13 2.32 -29.24
C ASN A 272 1.07 3.52 -28.28
N ASP A 273 1.03 3.23 -26.98
CA ASP A 273 0.98 4.27 -25.95
C ASP A 273 2.34 4.94 -25.76
N THR A 274 2.44 6.19 -26.19
CA THR A 274 3.62 7.05 -25.99
C THR A 274 3.31 8.27 -25.12
N THR A 275 2.06 8.45 -24.71
CA THR A 275 1.59 9.66 -24.04
C THR A 275 1.86 9.55 -22.54
N THR A 276 2.88 10.26 -22.06
CA THR A 276 3.27 10.25 -20.64
C THR A 276 2.93 11.56 -19.91
N LYS A 277 2.59 12.63 -20.64
CA LYS A 277 2.32 13.94 -20.04
C LYS A 277 0.91 14.41 -20.41
N THR A 278 0.26 15.05 -19.45
CA THR A 278 -1.10 15.59 -19.60
C THR A 278 -1.24 16.55 -20.78
N LYS A 279 -0.22 17.37 -21.04
CA LYS A 279 -0.17 18.34 -22.15
C LYS A 279 -0.07 17.73 -23.55
N ASP A 280 0.36 16.47 -23.64
CA ASP A 280 0.56 15.76 -24.91
C ASP A 280 -0.73 15.01 -25.33
N VAL A 281 -1.78 15.06 -24.49
CA VAL A 281 -3.10 14.48 -24.78
C VAL A 281 -3.87 15.40 -25.73
N ARG A 282 -4.42 14.82 -26.82
CA ARG A 282 -5.26 15.58 -27.76
C ARG A 282 -6.60 15.89 -27.11
N GLU A 283 -7.07 17.13 -27.26
CA GLU A 283 -8.33 17.58 -26.63
C GLU A 283 -9.54 16.72 -27.03
N SER A 284 -9.55 16.20 -28.27
CA SER A 284 -10.61 15.32 -28.79
C SER A 284 -10.69 13.96 -28.10
N ASP A 285 -9.61 13.50 -27.47
CA ASP A 285 -9.55 12.20 -26.81
C ASP A 285 -9.92 12.29 -25.32
N ILE A 286 -10.01 13.51 -24.78
CA ILE A 286 -10.27 13.75 -23.35
C ILE A 286 -11.71 13.40 -23.02
N LEU A 287 -11.87 12.65 -21.94
CA LEU A 287 -13.15 12.27 -21.36
C LEU A 287 -13.47 13.07 -20.10
N ALA A 288 -12.45 13.34 -19.28
CA ALA A 288 -12.57 14.19 -18.10
C ALA A 288 -11.23 14.76 -17.65
N ARG A 289 -11.27 15.82 -16.85
CA ARG A 289 -10.10 16.38 -16.14
C ARG A 289 -10.26 16.20 -14.64
N ILE A 290 -9.17 15.92 -13.95
CA ILE A 290 -9.10 15.81 -12.49
C ILE A 290 -8.43 17.06 -11.93
N SER A 291 -8.96 17.59 -10.83
CA SER A 291 -8.37 18.73 -10.12
C SER A 291 -8.65 18.67 -8.63
N GLY A 292 -7.82 19.32 -7.82
CA GLY A 292 -8.10 19.52 -6.40
C GLY A 292 -6.87 19.35 -5.53
N SER A 293 -7.06 18.82 -4.33
CA SER A 293 -6.00 18.54 -3.37
C SER A 293 -6.05 17.10 -2.90
N TRP A 294 -4.91 16.40 -2.93
CA TRP A 294 -4.82 15.03 -2.42
C TRP A 294 -4.88 14.95 -0.88
N HIS A 295 -4.94 16.09 -0.18
CA HIS A 295 -5.25 16.19 1.25
C HIS A 295 -6.70 16.63 1.56
N GLY A 296 -7.47 17.00 0.54
CA GLY A 296 -8.79 17.61 0.69
C GLY A 296 -9.77 17.14 -0.38
N LYS A 297 -10.45 18.09 -1.01
CA LYS A 297 -11.44 17.78 -2.06
C LYS A 297 -10.78 17.57 -3.42
N ILE A 298 -11.21 16.51 -4.10
CA ILE A 298 -10.81 16.16 -5.46
C ILE A 298 -12.08 16.14 -6.31
N TYR A 299 -11.99 16.76 -7.49
CA TYR A 299 -13.10 16.94 -8.42
C TYR A 299 -12.73 16.36 -9.78
N TYR A 300 -13.75 16.01 -10.56
CA TYR A 300 -13.63 15.73 -11.97
C TYR A 300 -14.53 16.66 -12.79
N THR A 301 -14.11 17.00 -14.00
CA THR A 301 -14.89 17.79 -14.96
C THR A 301 -15.00 17.01 -16.27
N PRO A 302 -16.21 16.55 -16.66
CA PRO A 302 -16.43 15.89 -17.93
C PRO A 302 -16.01 16.75 -19.13
N ALA A 303 -15.58 16.12 -20.22
CA ALA A 303 -15.28 16.81 -21.46
C ALA A 303 -16.50 17.62 -21.96
N GLY A 304 -16.26 18.86 -22.41
CA GLY A 304 -17.32 19.78 -22.83
C GLY A 304 -18.10 20.46 -21.71
N SER A 305 -17.93 20.04 -20.45
CA SER A 305 -18.52 20.70 -19.28
C SER A 305 -17.58 21.76 -18.69
N LYS A 306 -18.16 22.75 -18.01
CA LYS A 306 -17.44 23.68 -17.12
C LYS A 306 -17.70 23.40 -15.64
N GLU A 307 -18.59 22.46 -15.36
CA GLU A 307 -18.99 22.10 -14.01
C GLU A 307 -18.00 21.09 -13.42
N ALA A 308 -17.42 21.44 -12.28
CA ALA A 308 -16.58 20.53 -11.51
C ALA A 308 -17.45 19.75 -10.52
N ILE A 309 -17.41 18.44 -10.63
CA ILE A 309 -18.19 17.51 -9.82
C ILE A 309 -17.27 16.92 -8.76
N LEU A 310 -17.72 16.94 -7.49
CA LEU A 310 -16.94 16.36 -6.39
C LEU A 310 -16.80 14.85 -6.59
N LEU A 311 -15.56 14.37 -6.63
CA LEU A 311 -15.25 12.94 -6.71
C LEU A 311 -15.11 12.35 -5.31
N ILE A 312 -14.35 13.02 -4.45
CA ILE A 312 -14.12 12.60 -3.07
C ILE A 312 -13.59 13.75 -2.21
N ASP A 313 -13.99 13.79 -0.94
CA ASP A 313 -13.38 14.63 0.09
C ASP A 313 -12.54 13.76 1.03
N ILE A 314 -11.23 13.99 1.05
CA ILE A 314 -10.27 13.27 1.89
C ILE A 314 -10.24 13.81 3.33
N THR A 315 -10.73 15.03 3.55
CA THR A 315 -10.68 15.72 4.84
C THR A 315 -11.32 14.92 5.98
N PRO A 316 -12.55 14.37 5.84
CA PRO A 316 -13.20 13.64 6.92
C PRO A 316 -12.73 12.18 7.05
N LEU A 317 -11.98 11.65 6.08
CA LEU A 317 -11.66 10.22 6.02
C LEU A 317 -10.47 9.86 6.90
N PHE A 318 -10.56 8.70 7.55
CA PHE A 318 -9.48 8.08 8.33
C PHE A 318 -9.37 6.59 7.96
N PRO A 319 -8.19 5.97 8.15
CA PRO A 319 -8.01 4.54 7.94
C PRO A 319 -9.08 3.72 8.67
N ALA A 320 -9.73 2.81 7.96
CA ALA A 320 -10.69 1.86 8.52
C ALA A 320 -9.97 0.82 9.38
N GLU A 321 -10.63 0.42 10.47
CA GLU A 321 -10.12 -0.63 11.34
C GLU A 321 -10.23 -1.99 10.63
N LYS A 322 -9.14 -2.77 10.71
CA LYS A 322 -9.06 -4.12 10.13
C LYS A 322 -9.35 -5.16 11.19
N GLU A 323 -9.94 -6.27 10.76
CA GLU A 323 -10.11 -7.48 11.55
C GLU A 323 -8.91 -8.41 11.32
N ILE A 324 -8.30 -8.88 12.41
CA ILE A 324 -7.14 -9.76 12.37
C ILE A 324 -7.49 -11.13 12.96
N PRO A 325 -6.79 -12.21 12.54
CA PRO A 325 -6.96 -13.51 13.16
C PRO A 325 -6.70 -13.48 14.68
N PRO A 326 -7.46 -14.24 15.49
CA PRO A 326 -7.19 -14.41 16.91
C PRO A 326 -5.75 -14.90 17.15
N SER A 327 -5.09 -14.41 18.22
CA SER A 327 -3.68 -14.70 18.53
C SER A 327 -3.34 -16.19 18.57
N GLU A 328 -4.28 -17.02 18.99
CA GLU A 328 -4.15 -18.47 19.12
C GLU A 328 -4.08 -19.18 17.77
N THR A 329 -4.66 -18.56 16.73
CA THR A 329 -4.70 -19.07 15.35
C THR A 329 -3.57 -18.52 14.48
N GLN A 330 -2.84 -17.52 14.97
CA GLN A 330 -1.69 -16.96 14.26
C GLN A 330 -0.51 -17.93 14.29
N LEU A 331 0.16 -18.10 13.15
CA LEU A 331 1.34 -18.95 13.01
C LEU A 331 2.63 -18.26 13.46
N SER A 332 3.70 -19.03 13.66
CA SER A 332 4.97 -18.49 14.15
C SER A 332 5.58 -17.43 13.23
N ASN A 333 5.37 -17.55 11.91
CA ASN A 333 5.82 -16.60 10.89
C ASN A 333 4.73 -15.61 10.41
N GLU A 334 3.60 -15.52 11.13
CA GLU A 334 2.59 -14.49 10.87
C GLU A 334 3.03 -13.18 11.53
N SER A 335 3.04 -12.06 10.79
CA SER A 335 3.76 -10.83 11.15
C SER A 335 3.53 -10.34 12.59
N LEU A 336 2.29 -10.34 13.08
CA LEU A 336 1.97 -9.84 14.42
C LEU A 336 2.57 -10.74 15.52
N LYS A 337 2.44 -12.06 15.37
CA LYS A 337 3.02 -13.04 16.29
C LYS A 337 4.55 -13.07 16.18
N PHE A 338 5.08 -13.06 14.96
CA PHE A 338 6.51 -13.08 14.68
C PHE A 338 7.26 -11.91 15.34
N TRP A 339 6.67 -10.71 15.30
CA TRP A 339 7.26 -9.50 15.89
C TRP A 339 6.77 -9.17 17.30
N SER A 340 5.97 -10.04 17.93
CA SER A 340 5.29 -9.75 19.21
C SER A 340 6.24 -9.40 20.35
N GLU A 341 7.35 -10.12 20.51
CA GLU A 341 8.32 -9.85 21.58
C GLU A 341 8.99 -8.47 21.42
N VAL A 342 9.40 -8.13 20.19
CA VAL A 342 9.96 -6.81 19.87
C VAL A 342 8.92 -5.72 20.11
N THR A 343 7.67 -5.95 19.69
CA THR A 343 6.54 -5.03 19.87
C THR A 343 6.26 -4.77 21.36
N ASN A 344 6.23 -5.84 22.15
CA ASN A 344 6.02 -5.77 23.60
C ASN A 344 7.15 -5.00 24.29
N ALA A 345 8.41 -5.26 23.92
CA ALA A 345 9.56 -4.56 24.47
C ALA A 345 9.56 -3.06 24.10
N ILE A 346 9.26 -2.68 22.85
CA ILE A 346 9.13 -1.26 22.44
C ILE A 346 8.01 -0.58 23.22
N THR A 347 6.83 -1.21 23.30
CA THR A 347 5.65 -0.68 23.99
C THR A 347 5.90 -0.54 25.49
N GLY A 348 6.61 -1.49 26.09
CA GLY A 348 7.10 -1.47 27.46
C GLY A 348 8.27 -0.51 27.71
N LYS A 349 8.72 0.24 26.69
CA LYS A 349 9.88 1.15 26.73
C LYS A 349 11.18 0.47 27.17
N GLN A 350 11.37 -0.77 26.76
CA GLN A 350 12.58 -1.56 26.99
C GLN A 350 13.41 -1.58 25.68
N TYR A 351 13.92 -0.42 25.26
CA TYR A 351 14.51 -0.26 23.92
C TYR A 351 15.81 -1.06 23.73
N THR A 352 16.59 -1.26 24.79
CA THR A 352 17.78 -2.12 24.75
C THR A 352 17.38 -3.57 24.45
N GLU A 353 16.38 -4.08 25.17
CA GLU A 353 15.87 -5.45 24.96
C GLU A 353 15.23 -5.60 23.59
N ALA A 354 14.39 -4.63 23.18
CA ALA A 354 13.80 -4.63 21.84
C ALA A 354 14.87 -4.65 20.73
N THR A 355 15.97 -3.93 20.91
CA THR A 355 17.08 -3.91 19.96
C THR A 355 17.78 -5.27 19.91
N LYS A 356 18.00 -5.92 21.06
CA LYS A 356 18.58 -7.27 21.14
C LYS A 356 17.69 -8.31 20.47
N LEU A 357 16.40 -8.39 20.83
CA LEU A 357 15.43 -9.31 20.23
C LEU A 357 15.36 -9.15 18.70
N LYS A 358 15.37 -7.91 18.23
CA LYS A 358 15.41 -7.60 16.80
C LYS A 358 16.71 -8.08 16.13
N GLN A 359 17.86 -7.87 16.77
CA GLN A 359 19.14 -8.36 16.25
C GLN A 359 19.17 -9.89 16.19
N ASP A 360 18.60 -10.58 17.17
CA ASP A 360 18.50 -12.04 17.19
C ASP A 360 17.62 -12.58 16.04
N ILE A 361 16.52 -11.89 15.70
CA ILE A 361 15.72 -12.18 14.51
C ILE A 361 16.52 -11.97 13.23
N GLU A 362 17.21 -10.82 13.10
CA GLU A 362 18.02 -10.48 11.93
C GLU A 362 19.20 -11.45 11.74
N GLU A 363 19.80 -11.94 12.81
CA GLU A 363 20.88 -12.94 12.73
C GLU A 363 20.37 -14.32 12.32
N ARG A 364 19.25 -14.79 12.88
CA ARG A 364 18.60 -16.05 12.46
C ARG A 364 18.24 -16.03 10.97
N GLN A 365 17.68 -14.92 10.50
CA GLN A 365 17.44 -14.65 9.08
C GLN A 365 18.72 -14.81 8.23
N ARG A 366 19.83 -14.20 8.66
CA ARG A 366 21.13 -14.28 7.97
C ARG A 366 21.66 -15.70 7.93
N GLN A 367 21.59 -16.41 9.06
CA GLN A 367 22.06 -17.79 9.16
C GLN A 367 21.27 -18.71 8.23
N ARG A 368 19.93 -18.65 8.26
CA ARG A 368 19.10 -19.49 7.37
C ARG A 368 19.27 -19.17 5.89
N ALA A 369 19.51 -17.91 5.55
CA ALA A 369 19.84 -17.54 4.18
C ALA A 369 21.19 -18.14 3.74
N ALA A 370 22.19 -18.20 4.63
CA ALA A 370 23.46 -18.84 4.36
C ALA A 370 23.33 -20.37 4.21
N GLU A 371 22.59 -21.02 5.11
CA GLU A 371 22.30 -22.46 5.05
C GLU A 371 21.59 -22.85 3.75
N ARG A 372 20.55 -22.10 3.36
CA ARG A 372 19.84 -22.31 2.08
C ARG A 372 20.77 -22.17 0.88
N LYS A 373 21.67 -21.18 0.91
CA LYS A 373 22.65 -20.97 -0.16
C LYS A 373 23.68 -22.10 -0.24
N GLU A 374 24.16 -22.59 0.92
CA GLU A 374 25.09 -23.72 0.98
C GLU A 374 24.48 -25.01 0.47
N GLN A 375 23.18 -25.21 0.71
CA GLN A 375 22.42 -26.37 0.24
C GLN A 375 21.84 -26.22 -1.18
N GLU A 376 22.09 -25.07 -1.84
CA GLU A 376 21.52 -24.73 -3.15
C GLU A 376 19.98 -24.81 -3.19
N ILE A 377 19.33 -24.53 -2.06
CA ILE A 377 17.87 -24.53 -1.95
C ILE A 377 17.33 -23.15 -2.31
N GLU A 378 16.56 -23.10 -3.39
CA GLU A 378 15.79 -21.92 -3.76
C GLU A 378 14.56 -21.75 -2.85
N TRP A 379 14.30 -20.52 -2.41
CA TRP A 379 13.09 -20.21 -1.65
C TRP A 379 11.86 -20.24 -2.56
N LYS A 380 10.82 -20.95 -2.13
CA LYS A 380 9.51 -20.94 -2.76
C LYS A 380 8.50 -20.29 -1.81
N PRO A 381 7.85 -19.19 -2.21
CA PRO A 381 6.77 -18.62 -1.40
C PRO A 381 5.66 -19.66 -1.19
N ARG A 382 4.97 -19.55 -0.06
CA ARG A 382 3.92 -20.50 0.32
C ARG A 382 2.61 -20.19 -0.38
N PHE A 383 2.22 -18.92 -0.40
CA PHE A 383 0.88 -18.50 -0.85
C PHE A 383 0.88 -17.97 -2.28
N PHE A 384 2.05 -17.71 -2.84
CA PHE A 384 2.22 -17.16 -4.18
C PHE A 384 3.10 -18.05 -5.04
N THR A 385 2.79 -18.13 -6.34
CA THR A 385 3.46 -19.06 -7.27
C THR A 385 4.90 -18.68 -7.62
N GLY A 386 5.36 -17.49 -7.25
CA GLY A 386 6.71 -17.03 -7.54
C GLY A 386 7.17 -15.89 -6.63
N ALA A 387 8.50 -15.80 -6.45
CA ALA A 387 9.11 -14.74 -5.65
C ALA A 387 8.87 -13.34 -6.22
N VAL A 388 8.92 -13.26 -7.55
CA VAL A 388 8.59 -12.11 -8.40
C VAL A 388 8.02 -12.66 -9.72
N THR A 389 7.26 -11.86 -10.47
CA THR A 389 6.84 -12.23 -11.83
C THR A 389 7.21 -11.13 -12.85
N PRO A 390 7.53 -11.48 -14.11
CA PRO A 390 7.86 -10.48 -15.13
C PRO A 390 6.74 -9.47 -15.40
N LEU A 391 5.49 -9.88 -15.17
CA LEU A 391 4.30 -9.05 -15.37
C LEU A 391 3.90 -8.26 -14.12
N GLY A 392 4.60 -8.44 -12.99
CA GLY A 392 4.27 -7.78 -11.73
C GLY A 392 2.96 -8.25 -11.08
N LYS A 393 2.38 -9.35 -11.60
CA LYS A 393 1.12 -9.95 -11.17
C LYS A 393 1.42 -11.28 -10.45
N PRO A 394 1.42 -11.34 -9.12
CA PRO A 394 1.56 -12.60 -8.42
C PRO A 394 0.27 -13.43 -8.55
N GLU A 395 0.42 -14.72 -8.87
CA GLU A 395 -0.69 -15.69 -8.80
C GLU A 395 -0.66 -16.39 -7.45
N LEU A 396 -1.83 -16.78 -6.94
CA LEU A 396 -1.94 -17.54 -5.70
C LEU A 396 -1.64 -19.02 -5.95
N THR A 397 -1.04 -19.68 -4.96
CA THR A 397 -1.04 -21.15 -4.89
C THR A 397 -2.42 -21.67 -4.46
N GLU A 398 -2.67 -22.97 -4.58
CA GLU A 398 -3.89 -23.59 -4.03
C GLU A 398 -4.05 -23.30 -2.53
N GLU A 399 -2.94 -23.26 -1.79
CA GLU A 399 -2.96 -22.91 -0.37
C GLU A 399 -3.28 -21.43 -0.14
N GLY A 400 -2.72 -20.51 -0.95
CA GLY A 400 -3.06 -19.09 -0.90
C GLY A 400 -4.55 -18.83 -1.15
N GLN A 401 -5.15 -19.55 -2.11
CA GLN A 401 -6.60 -19.49 -2.37
C GLN A 401 -7.41 -19.96 -1.16
N LYS A 402 -7.06 -21.11 -0.57
CA LYS A 402 -7.71 -21.63 0.64
C LYS A 402 -7.60 -20.67 1.83
N VAL A 403 -6.47 -19.97 1.97
CA VAL A 403 -6.31 -18.96 3.01
C VAL A 403 -7.29 -17.79 2.81
N LEU A 404 -7.44 -17.30 1.58
CA LEU A 404 -8.44 -16.25 1.29
C LEU A 404 -9.87 -16.75 1.54
N GLU A 405 -10.21 -17.96 1.12
CA GLU A 405 -11.51 -18.58 1.42
C GLU A 405 -11.77 -18.69 2.93
N GLY A 406 -10.75 -19.07 3.70
CA GLY A 406 -10.79 -19.10 5.15
C GLY A 406 -11.07 -17.73 5.76
N ILE A 407 -10.37 -16.68 5.30
CA ILE A 407 -10.60 -15.29 5.76
C ILE A 407 -12.05 -14.88 5.47
N ARG A 408 -12.56 -15.13 4.26
CA ARG A 408 -13.96 -14.84 3.89
C ARG A 408 -14.95 -15.52 4.84
N ALA A 409 -14.70 -16.79 5.17
CA ALA A 409 -15.55 -17.59 6.05
C ALA A 409 -15.34 -17.31 7.56
N GLY A 410 -14.38 -16.46 7.95
CA GLY A 410 -13.99 -16.27 9.34
C GLY A 410 -13.29 -17.49 9.96
N ASN A 411 -12.80 -18.41 9.13
CA ASN A 411 -12.03 -19.58 9.55
C ASN A 411 -10.53 -19.35 9.31
N TYR A 412 -9.81 -19.02 10.37
CA TYR A 412 -8.38 -18.69 10.31
C TYR A 412 -7.45 -19.90 10.52
N THR A 413 -7.98 -21.12 10.68
CA THR A 413 -7.14 -22.30 10.90
C THR A 413 -6.18 -22.52 9.73
N LEU A 414 -4.89 -22.64 10.04
CA LEU A 414 -3.82 -22.91 9.10
C LEU A 414 -2.75 -23.73 9.82
N GLU A 415 -2.07 -24.62 9.11
CA GLU A 415 -0.98 -25.42 9.67
C GLU A 415 0.36 -24.66 9.60
N GLU A 416 1.24 -24.91 10.56
CA GLU A 416 2.59 -24.34 10.55
C GLU A 416 3.37 -24.86 9.34
N SER A 417 4.12 -23.97 8.67
CA SER A 417 4.93 -24.38 7.53
C SER A 417 6.07 -25.29 7.97
N SER A 418 6.26 -26.42 7.28
CA SER A 418 7.45 -27.27 7.47
C SER A 418 8.73 -26.62 6.96
N VAL A 419 8.61 -25.61 6.09
CA VAL A 419 9.71 -24.82 5.54
C VAL A 419 9.60 -23.38 6.04
N GLN A 420 10.58 -22.95 6.82
CA GLN A 420 10.58 -21.61 7.42
C GLN A 420 11.64 -20.72 6.76
N GLY A 421 11.27 -19.50 6.39
CA GLY A 421 12.20 -18.57 5.73
C GLY A 421 13.13 -17.82 6.68
N ALA A 422 12.72 -17.65 7.94
CA ALA A 422 13.36 -16.86 9.00
C ALA A 422 13.64 -17.65 10.27
#